data_AF-A0A211YR03-F1
#
_entry.id   AF-A0A211YR03-F1
#
_cell.length_a   1.000
_cell.length_b   1.000
_cell.length_c   1.000
_cell.angle_alpha   90.00
_cell.angle_beta   90.00
_cell.angle_gamma   90.00
#
_symmetry.space_group_name_H-M   'P 1'
#
loop_
_entity.id
_entity.type
_entity.pdbx_description
1 polymer ?
#
loop_
_entity_poly.entity_id
_entity_poly.type
_entity_poly.pdbx_seq_one_letter_code
_entity_poly.pdbx_strand_id
1 'polypeptide(L)' 'MRYKLLPGDALIALTCRRYGIGRILTFDEDFKRVPWLEVIP' A
#
# COMPACT_ATOMS: atom_id res chain seq x y z
N MET A 1 -11.71 4.55 9.42
CA MET A 1 -10.47 5.30 9.11
C MET A 1 -9.20 4.47 9.41
N ARG A 2 -9.17 3.17 9.06
CA ARG A 2 -8.13 2.22 9.52
C ARG A 2 -6.75 2.43 8.87
N TYR A 3 -6.72 2.91 7.62
CA TYR A 3 -5.47 3.05 6.84
C TYR A 3 -5.12 4.51 6.50
N LYS A 4 -6.10 5.43 6.58
CA LYS A 4 -5.95 6.86 6.27
C LYS A 4 -5.27 7.13 4.91
N LEU A 5 -5.58 6.30 3.92
CA LEU A 5 -5.11 6.45 2.54
C LEU A 5 -6.03 7.40 1.76
N LEU A 6 -5.46 8.15 0.82
CA LEU A 6 -6.25 8.82 -0.20
C LEU A 6 -6.91 7.75 -1.10
N PRO A 7 -7.99 8.09 -1.83
CA PRO A 7 -8.63 7.14 -2.75
C PRO A 7 -7.66 6.53 -3.77
N GLY A 8 -6.68 7.30 -4.26
CA GLY A 8 -5.63 6.81 -5.16
C GLY A 8 -4.74 5.75 -4.50
N ASP A 9 -4.22 6.03 -3.31
CA ASP A 9 -3.32 5.11 -2.59
C ASP A 9 -4.06 3.83 -2.17
N ALA A 10 -5.36 3.95 -1.85
CA ALA A 10 -6.21 2.81 -1.58
C ALA A 10 -6.36 1.90 -2.82
N LEU A 11 -6.52 2.49 -4.02
CA LEU A 11 -6.58 1.73 -5.27
C LEU A 11 -5.26 1.01 -5.56
N ILE A 12 -4.13 1.65 -5.31
CA ILE A 12 -2.80 1.03 -5.42
C ILE A 12 -2.68 -0.16 -4.47
N ALA A 13 -2.98 0.04 -3.17
CA ALA A 13 -2.89 -1.01 -2.16
C ALA A 13 -3.81 -2.22 -2.45
N LEU A 14 -5.01 -1.98 -2.96
CA LEU A 14 -5.95 -3.03 -3.37
C LEU A 14 -5.49 -3.75 -4.64
N THR A 15 -4.88 -3.03 -5.58
CA THR A 15 -4.30 -3.63 -6.79
C THR A 15 -3.18 -4.58 -6.41
N CYS A 16 -2.24 -4.15 -5.55
CA CYS A 16 -1.19 -5.03 -5.04
C CYS A 16 -1.77 -6.29 -4.38
N ARG A 17 -2.81 -6.15 -3.55
CA ARG A 17 -3.49 -7.29 -2.92
C ARG A 17 -4.11 -8.25 -3.94
N ARG A 18 -4.77 -7.72 -4.97
CA ARG A 18 -5.45 -8.50 -6.01
C ARG A 18 -4.46 -9.34 -6.82
N TYR A 19 -3.27 -8.81 -7.08
CA TYR A 19 -2.25 -9.47 -7.89
C TYR A 19 -1.18 -10.20 -7.06
N GLY A 20 -1.35 -10.32 -5.73
CA GLY A 20 -0.40 -11.02 -4.86
C GLY A 20 0.96 -10.30 -4.71
N ILE A 21 0.99 -9.00 -4.94
CA ILE A 21 2.19 -8.17 -4.77
C ILE A 21 2.31 -7.79 -3.29
N GLY A 22 3.32 -8.35 -2.62
CA GLY A 22 3.58 -8.08 -1.21
C GLY A 22 4.62 -6.98 -0.94
N ARG A 23 5.28 -6.45 -1.96
CA ARG A 23 6.36 -5.46 -1.84
C ARG A 23 6.11 -4.26 -2.74
N ILE A 24 6.35 -3.06 -2.22
CA ILE A 24 6.22 -1.81 -2.95
C ILE A 24 7.44 -0.92 -2.72
N LEU A 25 8.00 -0.37 -3.80
CA LEU A 25 9.04 0.65 -3.77
C LEU A 25 8.37 2.01 -3.93
N THR A 26 8.39 2.84 -2.90
CA THR A 26 7.75 4.15 -2.90
C THR A 26 8.34 5.05 -1.81
N PHE A 27 8.35 6.35 -2.04
CA PHE A 27 8.67 7.36 -1.01
C PHE A 27 7.45 7.74 -0.16
N ASP A 28 6.27 7.22 -0.50
CA ASP A 28 5.05 7.46 0.26
C ASP A 28 4.98 6.52 1.48
N GLU A 29 5.26 7.07 2.65
CA GLU A 29 5.27 6.32 3.90
C GLU A 29 3.89 5.84 4.34
N ASP A 30 2.80 6.33 3.75
CA ASP A 30 1.44 5.95 4.12
C ASP A 30 1.17 4.46 3.81
N PHE A 31 1.89 3.89 2.85
CA PHE A 31 1.83 2.46 2.55
C PHE A 31 2.36 1.58 3.69
N LYS A 32 3.17 2.11 4.63
CA LYS A 32 3.59 1.38 5.84
C LYS A 32 2.41 1.01 6.74
N ARG A 33 1.24 1.64 6.55
CA ARG A 33 0.00 1.35 7.30
C ARG A 33 -0.76 0.16 6.72
N VAL A 34 -0.37 -0.35 5.55
CA VAL A 34 -1.07 -1.43 4.85
C VAL A 34 -0.45 -2.78 5.25
N PRO A 35 -1.17 -3.65 5.98
CA PRO A 35 -0.57 -4.82 6.65
C PRO A 35 -0.12 -5.94 5.70
N TRP A 36 -0.52 -5.89 4.43
CA TRP A 36 -0.10 -6.86 3.41
C TRP A 36 1.00 -6.34 2.49
N LEU A 37 1.53 -5.14 2.73
CA LEU A 37 2.61 -4.54 1.95
C LEU A 37 3.86 -4.32 2.81
N GLU A 38 4.98 -4.77 2.28
CA GLU A 38 6.33 -4.42 2.72
C GLU A 38 6.80 -3.22 1.88
N VAL A 39 7.06 -2.08 2.54
CA VAL A 39 7.62 -0.89 1.88
C VAL A 39 9.14 -1.00 1.88
N ILE A 40 9.72 -0.98 0.69
CA ILE A 40 11.17 -1.05 0.47
C ILE A 40 11.67 0.37 0.11
N PRO A 41 12.81 0.83 0.68
CA PRO A 41 13.44 2.09 0.29
C PRO A 41 14.11 2.05 -1.08
#